data_AF-A0A7S4LG76-F1
#
_entry.id   AF-A0A7S4LG76-F1
#
_cell.length_a   1.000
_cell.length_b   1.000
_cell.length_c   1.000
_cell.angle_alpha   90.00
_cell.angle_beta   90.00
_cell.angle_gamma   90.00
#
_symmetry.space_group_name_H-M   'P 1'
#
loop_
_entity.id
_entity.type
_entity.pdbx_description
1 polymer ?
#
loop_
_entity_poly.entity_id
_entity_poly.type
_entity_poly.pdbx_seq_one_letter_code
_entity_poly.pdbx_strand_id
1 'polypeptide(L)'
;SSNRDPAPLIGLQKAFMEKEDFSKWFGEGVNADLISALQQCYSDHCVVERRKFYLKVHPGAVLVNFRALPFFAANGLHLQGVAITVDFLTEQRVLADSLTFYFHSPLDAQTVLDEGNSKFAARQQPATLLCVDLRGSRALMETSSPEAVFEVLQIFVTTVYDVVAQHTGVVERFNGDSALCAFGLPSAGDNDALLACRAAIHIRDRLQQHKSGDGWLGCNVGLHSGQALSGFAGPLERHEYFVLGPDVQMARLLQQWACHYGVDLLSTGATLAAAGNGVISRELDRVTYKGHSMTLSEVVQEAAPTNSTTDRLRHRWFEQGLRLYRTKQWSAAGAKLKAAAEAGDGPAAVLLRRCHHLMRHPPDENWNGEWDMAHLDLQRQSADQLLDEGQDEGTA
;
A
#
# COMPACT_ATOMS: atom_id res chain seq x y z
N SER A 1 20.45 11.84 22.61
CA SER A 1 21.78 12.21 22.10
C SER A 1 22.44 10.96 21.57
N SER A 2 22.32 10.71 20.26
CA SER A 2 22.84 9.51 19.63
C SER A 2 24.36 9.52 19.66
N ASN A 3 24.96 8.48 20.23
CA ASN A 3 26.39 8.21 20.12
C ASN A 3 26.69 7.74 18.68
N ARG A 4 26.54 8.65 17.72
CA ARG A 4 27.01 8.47 16.34
C ARG A 4 28.49 8.74 16.38
N ASP A 5 29.31 7.71 16.22
CA ASP A 5 30.67 7.97 15.78
C ASP A 5 30.57 8.73 14.45
N PRO A 6 31.14 9.94 14.36
CA PRO A 6 31.05 10.73 13.15
C PRO A 6 31.68 9.95 12.01
N ALA A 7 30.95 9.81 10.89
CA ALA A 7 31.49 9.24 9.67
C ALA A 7 32.83 9.94 9.37
N PRO A 8 33.93 9.19 9.17
CA PRO A 8 35.22 9.81 8.91
C PRO A 8 35.11 10.66 7.64
N LEU A 9 35.31 11.97 7.82
CA LEU A 9 35.32 12.94 6.74
C LEU A 9 36.75 13.08 6.23
N ILE A 10 36.98 12.72 4.97
CA ILE A 10 38.28 12.84 4.32
C ILE A 10 38.18 13.96 3.29
N GLY A 11 38.97 15.02 3.46
CA GLY A 11 39.08 16.13 2.51
C GLY A 11 40.24 15.92 1.55
N LEU A 12 39.96 15.77 0.25
CA LEU A 12 40.95 15.75 -0.82
C LEU A 12 41.07 17.16 -1.41
N GLN A 13 42.21 17.80 -1.18
CA GLN A 13 42.47 19.15 -1.69
C GLN A 13 42.63 19.16 -3.22
N LYS A 14 42.34 20.30 -3.84
CA LYS A 14 42.54 20.56 -5.27
C LYS A 14 43.91 20.11 -5.77
N ALA A 15 44.97 20.52 -5.06
CA ALA A 15 46.35 20.15 -5.41
C ALA A 15 46.62 18.64 -5.33
N PHE A 16 45.84 17.88 -4.56
CA PHE A 16 45.92 16.42 -4.51
C PHE A 16 45.19 15.79 -5.69
N MET A 17 44.01 16.32 -6.05
CA MET A 17 43.24 15.86 -7.22
C MET A 17 43.95 16.13 -8.56
N GLU A 18 44.74 17.21 -8.63
CA GLU A 18 45.45 17.65 -9.85
C GLU A 18 46.88 17.09 -9.97
N LYS A 19 47.43 16.45 -8.92
CA LYS A 19 48.75 15.82 -8.99
C LYS A 19 48.72 14.56 -9.85
N GLU A 20 49.86 14.23 -10.45
CA GLU A 20 50.03 12.99 -11.19
C GLU A 20 49.77 11.79 -10.28
N ASP A 21 48.58 11.22 -10.48
CA ASP A 21 48.13 9.91 -10.07
C ASP A 21 47.56 9.75 -8.64
N PHE A 22 46.60 10.61 -8.26
CA PHE A 22 45.82 10.40 -7.04
C PHE A 22 45.12 9.01 -7.01
N SER A 23 44.84 8.43 -8.19
CA SER A 23 44.34 7.07 -8.37
C SER A 23 45.21 6.01 -7.67
N LYS A 24 46.54 6.20 -7.62
CA LYS A 24 47.46 5.29 -6.92
C LYS A 24 47.21 5.21 -5.43
N TRP A 25 46.76 6.30 -4.79
CA TRP A 25 46.44 6.32 -3.36
C TRP A 25 45.24 5.44 -3.01
N PHE A 26 44.33 5.24 -3.96
CA PHE A 26 43.13 4.43 -3.78
C PHE A 26 43.25 3.04 -4.40
N GLY A 27 44.43 2.66 -4.91
CA GLY A 27 44.62 1.39 -5.61
C GLY A 27 44.06 1.46 -7.03
N GLU A 28 44.88 1.97 -7.94
CA GLU A 28 44.56 2.07 -9.36
C GLU A 28 44.20 0.69 -9.94
N GLY A 29 43.09 0.61 -10.69
CA GLY A 29 42.52 -0.66 -11.17
C GLY A 29 41.83 -1.52 -10.10
N VAL A 30 42.04 -1.24 -8.82
CA VAL A 30 41.47 -2.00 -7.69
C VAL A 30 40.17 -1.36 -7.18
N ASN A 31 40.14 -0.04 -7.00
CA ASN A 31 38.95 0.72 -6.60
C ASN A 31 38.53 1.72 -7.70
N ALA A 32 38.47 1.27 -8.95
CA ALA A 32 38.23 2.11 -10.13
C ALA A 32 36.94 2.95 -10.05
N ASP A 33 35.86 2.38 -9.53
CA ASP A 33 34.57 3.10 -9.41
C ASP A 33 34.63 4.25 -8.41
N LEU A 34 35.35 4.08 -7.29
CA LEU A 34 35.58 5.17 -6.34
C LEU A 34 36.36 6.30 -7.01
N ILE A 35 37.44 5.96 -7.72
CA ILE A 35 38.29 6.92 -8.43
C ILE A 35 37.46 7.69 -9.47
N SER A 36 36.64 6.99 -10.26
CA SER A 36 35.76 7.58 -11.26
C SER A 36 34.73 8.52 -10.62
N ALA A 37 34.12 8.13 -9.50
CA ALA A 37 33.15 8.96 -8.79
C ALA A 37 33.79 10.25 -8.22
N LEU A 38 35.03 10.17 -7.73
CA LEU A 38 35.78 11.34 -7.25
C LEU A 38 36.16 12.29 -8.39
N GLN A 39 36.60 11.74 -9.53
CA GLN A 39 36.85 12.51 -10.75
C GLN A 39 35.58 13.18 -11.28
N GLN A 40 34.47 12.46 -11.28
CA GLN A 40 33.17 12.98 -11.70
C GLN A 40 32.73 14.13 -10.79
N CYS A 41 32.78 13.94 -9.47
CA CYS A 41 32.45 14.97 -8.49
C CYS A 41 33.33 16.23 -8.67
N TYR A 42 34.63 16.04 -8.90
CA TYR A 42 35.58 17.14 -9.12
C TYR A 42 35.32 17.89 -10.43
N SER A 43 35.10 17.17 -11.54
CA SER A 43 34.96 17.74 -12.88
C SER A 43 33.59 18.38 -13.12
N ASP A 44 32.54 17.72 -12.69
CA ASP A 44 31.15 18.15 -12.94
C ASP A 44 30.61 19.04 -11.81
N HIS A 45 31.38 19.21 -10.73
CA HIS A 45 30.99 19.96 -9.53
C HIS A 45 29.66 19.48 -8.93
N CYS A 46 29.42 18.17 -8.98
CA CYS A 46 28.18 17.54 -8.55
C CYS A 46 28.40 16.56 -7.40
N VAL A 47 27.34 16.28 -6.64
CA VAL A 47 27.38 15.27 -5.59
C VAL A 47 27.28 13.89 -6.23
N VAL A 48 28.22 13.00 -5.90
CA VAL A 48 28.21 11.62 -6.38
C VAL A 48 28.08 10.67 -5.19
N GLU A 49 27.07 9.82 -5.23
CA GLU A 49 26.80 8.81 -4.19
C GLU A 49 26.90 7.41 -4.79
N ARG A 50 27.48 6.49 -4.02
CA ARG A 50 27.45 5.05 -4.31
C ARG A 50 27.10 4.31 -3.04
N ARG A 51 26.19 3.36 -3.16
CA ARG A 51 25.72 2.52 -2.07
C ARG A 51 26.16 1.09 -2.28
N LYS A 52 26.41 0.36 -1.17
CA LYS A 52 26.80 -1.06 -1.19
C LYS A 52 28.01 -1.33 -2.09
N PHE A 53 29.02 -0.47 -2.00
CA PHE A 53 30.25 -0.57 -2.77
C PHE A 53 31.33 -1.32 -1.98
N TYR A 54 31.99 -2.30 -2.57
CA TYR A 54 33.14 -2.97 -1.94
C TYR A 54 34.41 -2.15 -2.14
N LEU A 55 34.87 -1.49 -1.09
CA LEU A 55 36.15 -0.83 -1.05
C LEU A 55 37.24 -1.84 -0.69
N LYS A 56 38.15 -2.17 -1.62
CA LYS A 56 39.25 -3.08 -1.31
C LYS A 56 40.32 -2.37 -0.49
N VAL A 57 40.67 -2.94 0.65
CA VAL A 57 41.66 -2.45 1.62
C VAL A 57 42.50 -3.64 2.08
N HIS A 58 43.83 -3.54 2.00
CA HIS A 58 44.69 -4.71 2.27
C HIS A 58 44.85 -4.97 3.79
N PRO A 59 44.63 -6.21 4.29
CA PRO A 59 44.11 -7.38 3.58
C PRO A 59 42.57 -7.42 3.57
N GLY A 60 41.94 -7.54 2.39
CA GLY A 60 40.49 -7.70 2.24
C GLY A 60 39.74 -6.60 1.49
N ALA A 61 38.44 -6.53 1.74
CA ALA A 61 37.53 -5.51 1.23
C ALA A 61 36.44 -5.24 2.26
N VAL A 62 35.95 -4.00 2.31
CA VAL A 62 34.89 -3.58 3.24
C VAL A 62 33.74 -3.01 2.42
N LEU A 63 32.51 -3.40 2.78
CA LEU A 63 31.32 -2.83 2.15
C LEU A 63 31.07 -1.44 2.74
N VAL A 64 30.89 -0.45 1.88
CA VAL A 64 30.70 0.94 2.28
C VAL A 64 29.59 1.60 1.48
N ASN A 65 28.93 2.58 2.10
CA ASN A 65 28.30 3.67 1.36
C ASN A 65 29.28 4.83 1.33
N PHE A 66 29.46 5.47 0.18
CA PHE A 66 30.26 6.69 0.10
C PHE A 66 29.55 7.79 -0.64
N ARG A 67 29.83 9.01 -0.20
CA ARG A 67 29.34 10.24 -0.83
C ARG A 67 30.51 11.18 -1.03
N ALA A 68 30.68 11.63 -2.27
CA ALA A 68 31.63 12.64 -2.68
C ALA A 68 30.91 13.98 -2.87
N LEU A 69 31.45 15.03 -2.27
CA LEU A 69 30.88 16.38 -2.25
C LEU A 69 31.94 17.37 -2.72
N PRO A 70 31.65 18.27 -3.67
CA PRO A 70 32.58 19.35 -4.01
C PRO A 70 32.68 20.33 -2.84
N PHE A 71 33.91 20.67 -2.45
CA PHE A 71 34.18 21.63 -1.39
C PHE A 71 34.69 22.93 -2.00
N PHE A 72 34.03 24.05 -1.71
CA PHE A 72 34.36 25.38 -2.23
C PHE A 72 34.95 26.28 -1.15
N ALA A 73 35.72 27.29 -1.58
CA ALA A 73 36.19 28.35 -0.69
C ALA A 73 34.99 29.13 -0.11
N ALA A 74 35.22 29.88 0.98
CA ALA A 74 34.16 30.63 1.68
C ALA A 74 33.39 31.61 0.78
N ASN A 75 33.96 32.02 -0.35
CA ASN A 75 33.30 32.86 -1.35
C ASN A 75 32.39 32.10 -2.33
N GLY A 76 32.31 30.77 -2.24
CA GLY A 76 31.46 29.90 -3.07
C GLY A 76 31.90 29.76 -4.54
N LEU A 77 32.93 30.47 -4.98
CA LEU A 77 33.28 30.61 -6.39
C LEU A 77 34.46 29.73 -6.83
N HIS A 78 35.28 29.27 -5.88
CA HIS A 78 36.48 28.48 -6.19
C HIS A 78 36.42 27.10 -5.55
N LEU A 79 36.44 26.06 -6.39
CA LEU A 79 36.57 24.68 -5.92
C LEU A 79 37.91 24.51 -5.21
N GLN A 80 37.86 24.07 -3.97
CA GLN A 80 39.01 23.77 -3.10
C GLN A 80 39.33 22.28 -3.06
N GLY A 81 38.41 21.41 -3.50
CA GLY A 81 38.62 19.96 -3.53
C GLY A 81 37.34 19.14 -3.47
N VAL A 82 37.47 17.89 -3.03
CA VAL A 82 36.36 16.95 -2.82
C VAL A 82 36.38 16.47 -1.36
N ALA A 83 35.24 16.54 -0.68
CA ALA A 83 35.04 15.91 0.62
C ALA A 83 34.37 14.55 0.43
N ILE A 84 34.88 13.53 1.12
CA ILE A 84 34.37 12.16 1.08
C ILE A 84 33.86 11.80 2.47
N THR A 85 32.62 11.33 2.55
CA THR A 85 32.11 10.63 3.71
C THR A 85 32.01 9.14 3.39
N VAL A 86 32.59 8.29 4.24
CA VAL A 86 32.54 6.84 4.10
C VAL A 86 31.86 6.25 5.31
N ASP A 87 30.74 5.56 5.08
CA ASP A 87 30.02 4.81 6.11
C ASP A 87 30.36 3.33 5.95
N PHE A 88 31.11 2.78 6.90
CA PHE A 88 31.43 1.36 6.94
C PHE A 88 30.18 0.54 7.30
N LEU A 89 29.82 -0.38 6.41
CA LEU A 89 28.77 -1.37 6.67
C LEU A 89 29.46 -2.59 7.30
N THR A 90 29.31 -2.77 8.61
CA THR A 90 29.73 -4.02 9.29
C THR A 90 28.87 -5.19 8.80
N GLU A 91 29.37 -6.43 8.88
CA GLU A 91 28.56 -7.62 8.55
C GLU A 91 27.24 -7.65 9.32
N GLN A 92 27.24 -7.22 10.59
CA GLN A 92 26.02 -7.04 11.39
C GLN A 92 25.04 -6.02 10.80
N ARG A 93 25.52 -4.97 10.13
CA ARG A 93 24.69 -3.93 9.52
C ARG A 93 24.19 -4.33 8.14
N VAL A 94 24.99 -5.08 7.38
CA VAL A 94 24.54 -5.73 6.14
C VAL A 94 23.50 -6.80 6.45
N LEU A 95 23.70 -7.60 7.52
CA LEU A 95 22.70 -8.50 8.05
C LEU A 95 21.48 -7.74 8.53
N ALA A 96 21.61 -6.66 9.30
CA ALA A 96 20.47 -5.86 9.75
C ALA A 96 19.67 -5.25 8.58
N ASP A 97 20.34 -4.70 7.57
CA ASP A 97 19.72 -4.18 6.35
C ASP A 97 19.08 -5.32 5.53
N SER A 98 19.72 -6.49 5.49
CA SER A 98 19.17 -7.67 4.80
C SER A 98 17.99 -8.28 5.57
N LEU A 99 18.03 -8.24 6.90
CA LEU A 99 16.97 -8.67 7.80
C LEU A 99 15.78 -7.71 7.74
N THR A 100 16.01 -6.42 7.42
CA THR A 100 14.93 -5.46 7.16
C THR A 100 14.03 -5.91 6.00
N PHE A 101 14.57 -6.62 4.99
CA PHE A 101 13.75 -7.22 3.94
C PHE A 101 12.84 -8.36 4.42
N TYR A 102 13.19 -9.01 5.54
CA TYR A 102 12.41 -10.10 6.14
C TYR A 102 11.47 -9.63 7.24
N PHE A 103 11.61 -8.40 7.74
CA PHE A 103 10.65 -7.79 8.63
C PHE A 103 9.55 -7.11 7.82
N HIS A 104 8.33 -7.66 7.85
CA HIS A 104 7.12 -7.06 7.25
C HIS A 104 6.64 -5.78 7.97
N SER A 105 7.54 -5.04 8.62
CA SER A 105 7.18 -3.93 9.52
C SER A 105 8.03 -2.70 9.21
N PRO A 106 7.42 -1.50 9.19
CA PRO A 106 8.07 -0.21 8.92
C PRO A 106 8.91 0.28 10.10
N LEU A 107 9.02 -0.51 11.17
CA LEU A 107 9.89 -0.14 12.26
C LEU A 107 11.30 -0.26 11.74
N ASP A 108 11.91 0.90 11.51
CA ASP A 108 13.35 1.02 11.34
C ASP A 108 13.97 0.04 12.32
N ALA A 109 14.80 -0.89 11.82
CA ALA A 109 15.51 -1.83 12.69
C ALA A 109 16.20 -1.08 13.84
N GLN A 110 16.56 0.20 13.62
CA GLN A 110 17.04 1.15 14.62
C GLN A 110 16.05 1.43 15.77
N THR A 111 14.75 1.59 15.54
CA THR A 111 13.76 1.80 16.61
C THR A 111 13.61 0.55 17.48
N VAL A 112 13.67 -0.64 16.87
CA VAL A 112 13.68 -1.92 17.60
C VAL A 112 14.95 -2.07 18.44
N LEU A 113 16.09 -1.62 17.91
CA LEU A 113 17.39 -1.67 18.59
C LEU A 113 17.53 -0.61 19.70
N ASP A 114 17.00 0.61 19.51
CA ASP A 114 17.18 1.75 20.40
C ASP A 114 16.29 1.70 21.65
N GLU A 115 15.09 1.10 21.57
CA GLU A 115 14.07 1.17 22.63
C GLU A 115 13.85 -0.16 23.40
N GLY A 116 14.55 -1.22 23.00
CA GLY A 116 14.54 -2.54 23.64
C GLY A 116 13.18 -3.26 23.58
N ASN A 117 13.07 -4.39 24.31
CA ASN A 117 11.88 -5.28 24.28
C ASN A 117 10.56 -4.63 24.74
N SER A 118 10.57 -3.39 25.25
CA SER A 118 9.41 -2.73 25.85
C SER A 118 8.33 -2.28 24.83
N LYS A 119 8.68 -2.14 23.54
CA LYS A 119 7.72 -1.86 22.45
C LYS A 119 7.19 -3.09 21.71
N PHE A 120 7.59 -4.30 22.11
CA PHE A 120 6.97 -5.54 21.59
C PHE A 120 5.57 -5.78 22.17
N ALA A 121 5.17 -5.01 23.20
CA ALA A 121 3.83 -5.09 23.77
C ALA A 121 2.76 -4.65 22.75
N ALA A 122 1.75 -5.49 22.59
CA ALA A 122 0.58 -5.18 21.77
C ALA A 122 -0.10 -3.89 22.25
N ARG A 123 -0.46 -3.01 21.32
CA ARG A 123 -1.16 -1.75 21.58
C ARG A 123 -2.37 -1.63 20.69
N GLN A 124 -3.51 -1.30 21.30
CA GLN A 124 -4.71 -0.94 20.58
C GLN A 124 -4.67 0.56 20.28
N GLN A 125 -4.75 0.92 19.01
CA GLN A 125 -4.67 2.30 18.56
C GLN A 125 -5.52 2.55 17.31
N PRO A 126 -5.89 3.81 17.03
CA PRO A 126 -6.60 4.16 15.81
C PRO A 126 -5.75 3.82 14.59
N ALA A 127 -6.37 3.25 13.56
CA ALA A 127 -5.72 2.99 12.28
C ALA A 127 -6.72 3.09 11.13
N THR A 128 -6.22 3.40 9.94
CA THR A 128 -6.96 3.16 8.70
C THR A 128 -6.41 1.93 8.01
N LEU A 129 -7.28 0.95 7.80
CA LEU A 129 -6.98 -0.38 7.30
C LEU A 129 -7.38 -0.44 5.83
N LEU A 130 -6.46 -0.94 5.01
CA LEU A 130 -6.62 -1.13 3.58
C LEU A 130 -6.38 -2.60 3.27
N CYS A 131 -7.41 -3.29 2.80
CA CYS A 131 -7.28 -4.64 2.28
C CYS A 131 -7.37 -4.58 0.76
N VAL A 132 -6.40 -5.14 0.05
CA VAL A 132 -6.37 -5.19 -1.42
C VAL A 132 -6.28 -6.63 -1.89
N ASP A 133 -6.96 -6.94 -2.99
CA ASP A 133 -7.05 -8.27 -3.59
C ASP A 133 -6.99 -8.16 -5.11
N LEU A 134 -6.17 -9.00 -5.74
CA LEU A 134 -6.00 -9.01 -7.19
C LEU A 134 -7.22 -9.63 -7.87
N ARG A 135 -7.84 -8.90 -8.80
CA ARG A 135 -9.05 -9.37 -9.48
C ARG A 135 -8.73 -10.51 -10.44
N GLY A 136 -9.50 -11.60 -10.34
CA GLY A 136 -9.42 -12.72 -11.28
C GLY A 136 -8.18 -13.60 -11.09
N SER A 137 -7.47 -13.44 -9.97
CA SER A 137 -6.31 -14.24 -9.57
C SER A 137 -6.56 -15.74 -9.60
N ARG A 138 -7.71 -16.23 -9.12
CA ARG A 138 -8.05 -17.65 -9.16
C ARG A 138 -8.09 -18.20 -10.58
N ALA A 139 -8.77 -17.50 -11.49
CA ALA A 139 -8.83 -17.90 -12.89
C ALA A 139 -7.44 -17.84 -13.54
N LEU A 140 -6.61 -16.86 -13.17
CA LEU A 140 -5.22 -16.77 -13.60
C LEU A 140 -4.43 -18.00 -13.15
N MET A 141 -4.52 -18.39 -11.87
CA MET A 141 -3.84 -19.55 -11.31
C MET A 141 -4.30 -20.88 -11.94
N GLU A 142 -5.57 -21.00 -12.31
CA GLU A 142 -6.13 -22.22 -12.91
C GLU A 142 -5.76 -22.38 -14.40
N THR A 143 -5.50 -21.28 -15.12
CA THR A 143 -5.37 -21.30 -16.59
C THR A 143 -3.99 -20.94 -17.12
N SER A 144 -3.13 -20.33 -16.31
CA SER A 144 -1.83 -19.78 -16.74
C SER A 144 -0.66 -20.66 -16.29
N SER A 145 0.50 -20.48 -16.94
CA SER A 145 1.73 -21.15 -16.47
C SER A 145 2.20 -20.56 -15.13
N PRO A 146 2.92 -21.34 -14.30
CA PRO A 146 3.47 -20.84 -13.04
C PRO A 146 4.30 -19.56 -13.18
N GLU A 147 5.05 -19.41 -14.29
CA GLU A 147 5.88 -18.24 -14.56
C GLU A 147 5.01 -16.99 -14.81
N ALA A 148 3.93 -17.13 -15.57
CA ALA A 148 3.00 -16.03 -15.83
C ALA A 148 2.26 -15.61 -14.55
N VAL A 149 1.86 -16.57 -13.71
CA VAL A 149 1.28 -16.29 -12.39
C VAL A 149 2.28 -15.54 -11.51
N PHE A 150 3.54 -16.00 -11.47
CA PHE A 150 4.59 -15.37 -10.67
C PHE A 150 4.87 -13.93 -11.12
N GLU A 151 4.93 -13.67 -12.42
CA GLU A 151 5.14 -12.31 -12.95
C GLU A 151 4.04 -11.35 -12.51
N VAL A 152 2.76 -11.77 -12.60
CA VAL A 152 1.63 -10.97 -12.17
C VAL A 152 1.66 -10.72 -10.65
N LEU A 153 1.95 -11.75 -9.85
CA LEU A 153 2.08 -11.60 -8.40
C LEU A 153 3.23 -10.66 -8.04
N GLN A 154 4.35 -10.72 -8.76
CA GLN A 154 5.48 -9.83 -8.54
C GLN A 154 5.11 -8.37 -8.83
N ILE A 155 4.38 -8.10 -9.93
CA ILE A 155 3.86 -6.75 -10.25
C ILE A 155 2.92 -6.27 -9.13
N PHE A 156 2.02 -7.14 -8.68
CA PHE A 156 1.07 -6.84 -7.61
C PHE A 156 1.77 -6.48 -6.29
N VAL A 157 2.63 -7.38 -5.80
CA VAL A 157 3.38 -7.20 -4.53
C VAL A 157 4.23 -5.93 -4.58
N THR A 158 4.97 -5.72 -5.68
CA THR A 158 5.83 -4.53 -5.85
C THR A 158 4.99 -3.25 -5.84
N THR A 159 3.88 -3.24 -6.59
CA THR A 159 3.00 -2.06 -6.69
C THR A 159 2.39 -1.70 -5.33
N VAL A 160 1.85 -2.69 -4.60
CA VAL A 160 1.25 -2.46 -3.29
C VAL A 160 2.30 -1.95 -2.31
N TYR A 161 3.45 -2.61 -2.23
CA TYR A 161 4.51 -2.23 -1.30
C TYR A 161 5.02 -0.80 -1.54
N ASP A 162 5.37 -0.48 -2.79
CA ASP A 162 5.89 0.84 -3.16
C ASP A 162 4.88 1.96 -2.89
N VAL A 163 3.62 1.76 -3.29
CA VAL A 163 2.59 2.79 -3.11
C VAL A 163 2.27 2.98 -1.62
N VAL A 164 2.10 1.90 -0.86
CA VAL A 164 1.80 2.00 0.57
C VAL A 164 2.92 2.72 1.32
N ALA A 165 4.18 2.37 1.04
CA ALA A 165 5.34 3.03 1.64
C ALA A 165 5.43 4.52 1.28
N GLN A 166 5.14 4.89 0.02
CA GLN A 166 5.11 6.29 -0.42
C GLN A 166 4.06 7.15 0.30
N HIS A 167 3.02 6.52 0.86
CA HIS A 167 1.95 7.17 1.62
C HIS A 167 2.09 6.94 3.12
N THR A 168 3.31 6.63 3.58
CA THR A 168 3.65 6.38 4.99
C THR A 168 2.81 5.30 5.67
N GLY A 169 2.22 4.40 4.86
CA GLY A 169 1.52 3.23 5.34
C GLY A 169 2.47 2.05 5.47
N VAL A 170 1.90 0.94 5.94
CA VAL A 170 2.64 -0.26 6.29
C VAL A 170 1.93 -1.45 5.66
N VAL A 171 2.67 -2.30 4.97
CA VAL A 171 2.13 -3.60 4.53
C VAL A 171 2.43 -4.59 5.63
N GLU A 172 1.39 -5.05 6.34
CA GLU A 172 1.57 -5.98 7.45
C GLU A 172 1.84 -7.41 6.96
N ARG A 173 1.09 -7.88 5.96
CA ARG A 173 1.35 -9.16 5.31
C ARG A 173 0.73 -9.23 3.92
N PHE A 174 1.29 -10.13 3.11
CA PHE A 174 0.65 -10.64 1.90
C PHE A 174 0.06 -12.03 2.18
N ASN A 175 -1.14 -12.28 1.67
CA ASN A 175 -1.83 -13.57 1.70
C ASN A 175 -2.11 -13.99 0.26
N GLY A 176 -1.10 -14.57 -0.40
CA GLY A 176 -1.17 -14.92 -1.82
C GLY A 176 -1.28 -13.67 -2.70
N ASP A 177 -2.45 -13.48 -3.27
CA ASP A 177 -2.87 -12.41 -4.19
C ASP A 177 -3.58 -11.24 -3.49
N SER A 178 -3.60 -11.26 -2.16
CA SER A 178 -4.16 -10.20 -1.32
C SER A 178 -3.10 -9.61 -0.37
N ALA A 179 -3.34 -8.39 0.10
CA ALA A 179 -2.49 -7.74 1.09
C ALA A 179 -3.32 -7.00 2.15
N LEU A 180 -2.85 -7.05 3.39
CA LEU A 180 -3.33 -6.20 4.47
C LEU A 180 -2.33 -5.07 4.70
N CYS A 181 -2.84 -3.84 4.64
CA CYS A 181 -2.07 -2.64 4.89
C CYS A 181 -2.74 -1.79 5.98
N ALA A 182 -1.95 -1.02 6.70
CA ALA A 182 -2.42 -0.12 7.73
C ALA A 182 -1.73 1.24 7.67
N PHE A 183 -2.45 2.27 8.04
CA PHE A 183 -2.02 3.66 8.14
C PHE A 183 -2.31 4.13 9.57
N GLY A 184 -1.38 4.89 10.15
CA GLY A 184 -1.41 5.26 11.57
C GLY A 184 -0.79 4.22 12.51
N LEU A 185 -0.08 3.24 11.95
CA LEU A 185 0.67 2.24 12.71
C LEU A 185 2.16 2.33 12.34
N PRO A 186 3.09 2.10 13.28
CA PRO A 186 2.90 1.87 14.71
C PRO A 186 2.58 3.15 15.50
N SER A 187 2.44 4.30 14.83
CA SER A 187 2.12 5.59 15.44
C SER A 187 1.12 6.35 14.58
N ALA A 188 0.06 6.85 15.21
CA ALA A 188 -1.03 7.54 14.53
C ALA A 188 -0.57 8.89 13.97
N GLY A 189 -1.04 9.23 12.78
CA GLY A 189 -0.85 10.51 12.11
C GLY A 189 -2.19 11.22 11.86
N ASP A 190 -2.13 12.53 11.61
CA ASP A 190 -3.35 13.33 11.44
C ASP A 190 -4.10 13.04 10.13
N ASN A 191 -3.44 12.45 9.14
CA ASN A 191 -3.95 12.29 7.78
C ASN A 191 -4.03 10.82 7.31
N ASP A 192 -4.00 9.87 8.24
CA ASP A 192 -3.92 8.43 7.91
C ASP A 192 -5.05 7.97 6.98
N ALA A 193 -6.27 8.44 7.20
CA ALA A 193 -7.42 8.11 6.36
C ALA A 193 -7.26 8.66 4.92
N LEU A 194 -6.80 9.90 4.78
CA LEU A 194 -6.55 10.52 3.49
C LEU A 194 -5.42 9.80 2.73
N LEU A 195 -4.33 9.49 3.42
CA LEU A 195 -3.18 8.79 2.86
C LEU A 195 -3.55 7.37 2.42
N ALA A 196 -4.38 6.66 3.20
CA ALA A 196 -4.91 5.36 2.82
C ALA A 196 -5.79 5.43 1.56
N CYS A 197 -6.69 6.42 1.45
CA CYS A 197 -7.51 6.60 0.26
C CYS A 197 -6.66 6.91 -0.99
N ARG A 198 -5.64 7.77 -0.85
CA ARG A 198 -4.69 8.06 -1.94
C ARG A 198 -3.87 6.85 -2.36
N ALA A 199 -3.38 6.08 -1.40
CA ALA A 199 -2.68 4.84 -1.66
C ALA A 199 -3.57 3.86 -2.44
N ALA A 200 -4.84 3.69 -2.04
CA ALA A 200 -5.80 2.85 -2.75
C ALA A 200 -6.01 3.28 -4.21
N ILE A 201 -6.16 4.60 -4.45
CA ILE A 201 -6.25 5.18 -5.80
C ILE A 201 -4.99 4.86 -6.61
N HIS A 202 -3.81 5.13 -6.05
CA HIS A 202 -2.55 4.92 -6.75
C HIS A 202 -2.23 3.44 -7.01
N ILE A 203 -2.62 2.52 -6.12
CA ILE A 203 -2.50 1.07 -6.35
C ILE A 203 -3.34 0.68 -7.56
N ARG A 204 -4.63 1.06 -7.57
CA ARG A 204 -5.54 0.77 -8.70
C ARG A 204 -4.98 1.33 -10.00
N ASP A 205 -4.61 2.60 -10.01
CA ASP A 205 -4.16 3.29 -11.22
C ASP A 205 -2.85 2.70 -11.76
N ARG A 206 -1.91 2.28 -10.90
CA ARG A 206 -0.66 1.61 -11.33
C ARG A 206 -0.91 0.19 -11.84
N LEU A 207 -1.78 -0.59 -11.19
CA LEU A 207 -2.11 -1.93 -11.67
C LEU A 207 -2.80 -1.87 -13.04
N GLN A 208 -3.68 -0.89 -13.25
CA GLN A 208 -4.35 -0.66 -14.54
C GLN A 208 -3.42 -0.23 -15.68
N GLN A 209 -2.14 0.07 -15.40
CA GLN A 209 -1.12 0.31 -16.43
C GLN A 209 -0.47 -0.98 -16.94
N HIS A 210 -0.72 -2.12 -16.30
CA HIS A 210 -0.15 -3.41 -16.64
C HIS A 210 -1.21 -4.30 -17.30
N LYS A 211 -0.85 -4.90 -18.44
CA LYS A 211 -1.71 -5.88 -19.12
C LYS A 211 -1.41 -7.29 -18.62
N SER A 212 -2.44 -8.11 -18.51
CA SER A 212 -2.33 -9.55 -18.29
C SER A 212 -3.42 -10.26 -19.09
N GLY A 213 -3.00 -11.18 -19.97
CA GLY A 213 -3.89 -11.80 -20.96
C GLY A 213 -4.58 -10.77 -21.85
N ASP A 214 -5.91 -10.86 -21.96
CA ASP A 214 -6.76 -9.98 -22.78
C ASP A 214 -7.19 -8.68 -22.06
N GLY A 215 -6.71 -8.44 -20.83
CA GLY A 215 -7.18 -7.35 -19.98
C GLY A 215 -6.07 -6.58 -19.27
N TRP A 216 -6.49 -5.54 -18.54
CA TRP A 216 -5.64 -4.82 -17.59
C TRP A 216 -5.74 -5.48 -16.22
N LEU A 217 -4.65 -5.47 -15.45
CA LEU A 217 -4.70 -5.90 -14.06
C LEU A 217 -5.57 -4.94 -13.25
N GLY A 218 -6.52 -5.52 -12.51
CA GLY A 218 -7.42 -4.79 -11.62
C GLY A 218 -7.34 -5.34 -10.22
N CYS A 219 -7.81 -4.56 -9.25
CA CYS A 219 -7.92 -4.98 -7.87
C CYS A 219 -9.26 -4.60 -7.27
N ASN A 220 -9.58 -5.21 -6.14
CA ASN A 220 -10.64 -4.78 -5.27
C ASN A 220 -10.00 -4.33 -3.95
N VAL A 221 -10.42 -3.17 -3.45
CA VAL A 221 -9.88 -2.57 -2.23
C VAL A 221 -11.00 -2.23 -1.26
N GLY A 222 -10.80 -2.60 0.00
CA GLY A 222 -11.64 -2.23 1.14
C GLY A 222 -10.91 -1.31 2.10
N LEU A 223 -11.53 -0.19 2.46
CA LEU A 223 -10.99 0.84 3.35
C LEU A 223 -11.87 1.02 4.58
N HIS A 224 -11.26 0.93 5.77
CA HIS A 224 -11.98 1.12 7.03
C HIS A 224 -11.08 1.75 8.11
N SER A 225 -11.59 2.76 8.80
CA SER A 225 -10.92 3.42 9.92
C SER A 225 -11.58 2.98 11.22
N GLY A 226 -10.78 2.49 12.15
CA GLY A 226 -11.24 1.91 13.40
C GLY A 226 -10.09 1.74 14.39
N GLN A 227 -10.23 0.79 15.30
CA GLN A 227 -9.19 0.41 16.26
C GLN A 227 -8.51 -0.88 15.81
N ALA A 228 -7.18 -0.88 15.82
CA ALA A 228 -6.37 -2.05 15.54
C ALA A 228 -5.44 -2.36 16.72
N LEU A 229 -5.38 -3.63 17.10
CA LEU A 229 -4.35 -4.15 17.99
C LEU A 229 -3.12 -4.47 17.15
N SER A 230 -2.02 -3.80 17.41
CA SER A 230 -0.77 -4.01 16.69
C SER A 230 0.41 -4.24 17.62
N GLY A 231 1.37 -5.05 17.21
CA GLY A 231 2.54 -5.38 18.02
C GLY A 231 3.38 -6.46 17.37
N PHE A 232 4.31 -7.01 18.12
CA PHE A 232 5.10 -8.15 17.68
C PHE A 232 4.70 -9.39 18.46
N ALA A 233 4.60 -10.52 17.78
CA ALA A 233 4.35 -11.82 18.39
C ALA A 233 5.28 -12.87 17.77
N GLY A 234 5.47 -13.96 18.49
CA GLY A 234 6.32 -15.07 18.07
C GLY A 234 7.58 -15.22 18.92
N PRO A 235 8.34 -16.31 18.70
CA PRO A 235 9.62 -16.54 19.37
C PRO A 235 10.68 -15.54 18.86
N LEU A 236 11.78 -15.36 19.60
CA LEU A 236 12.81 -14.36 19.28
C LEU A 236 13.38 -14.52 17.86
N GLU A 237 13.45 -15.76 17.41
CA GLU A 237 13.96 -16.19 16.11
C GLU A 237 12.99 -15.89 14.95
N ARG A 238 11.70 -15.65 15.23
CA ARG A 238 10.64 -15.35 14.27
C ARG A 238 9.59 -14.43 14.88
N HIS A 239 9.98 -13.18 15.15
CA HIS A 239 9.03 -12.13 15.50
C HIS A 239 8.33 -11.62 14.25
N GLU A 240 7.00 -11.70 14.23
CA GLU A 240 6.16 -11.12 13.19
C GLU A 240 5.41 -9.92 13.76
N TYR A 241 5.41 -8.83 13.01
CA TYR A 241 4.52 -7.72 13.30
C TYR A 241 3.10 -8.13 12.91
N PHE A 242 2.15 -7.95 13.81
CA PHE A 242 0.76 -8.31 13.59
C PHE A 242 -0.14 -7.08 13.68
N VAL A 243 -1.24 -7.12 12.93
CA VAL A 243 -2.36 -6.18 13.03
C VAL A 243 -3.65 -6.98 13.10
N LEU A 244 -4.37 -6.88 14.22
CA LEU A 244 -5.56 -7.69 14.51
C LEU A 244 -6.70 -6.82 15.02
N GLY A 245 -7.94 -7.30 14.86
CA GLY A 245 -9.13 -6.69 15.46
C GLY A 245 -10.38 -6.83 14.59
N PRO A 246 -11.57 -6.54 15.15
CA PRO A 246 -12.82 -6.55 14.39
C PRO A 246 -12.80 -5.63 13.16
N ASP A 247 -12.13 -4.48 13.28
CA ASP A 247 -12.03 -3.49 12.21
C ASP A 247 -11.13 -3.96 11.03
N VAL A 248 -10.19 -4.87 11.28
CA VAL A 248 -9.40 -5.57 10.24
C VAL A 248 -10.29 -6.47 9.40
N GLN A 249 -11.19 -7.19 10.06
CA GLN A 249 -12.16 -8.03 9.36
C GLN A 249 -13.17 -7.18 8.57
N MET A 250 -13.53 -6.00 9.06
CA MET A 250 -14.37 -5.06 8.31
C MET A 250 -13.70 -4.58 7.02
N ALA A 251 -12.41 -4.22 7.05
CA ALA A 251 -11.66 -3.85 5.84
C ALA A 251 -11.63 -4.98 4.80
N ARG A 252 -11.45 -6.24 5.25
CA ARG A 252 -11.54 -7.43 4.39
C ARG A 252 -12.92 -7.62 3.78
N LEU A 253 -13.99 -7.48 4.57
CA LEU A 253 -15.36 -7.57 4.06
C LEU A 253 -15.65 -6.49 3.03
N LEU A 254 -15.18 -5.27 3.25
CA LEU A 254 -15.33 -4.17 2.29
C LEU A 254 -14.61 -4.46 0.97
N GLN A 255 -13.43 -5.07 1.01
CA GLN A 255 -12.73 -5.50 -0.20
C GLN A 255 -13.57 -6.49 -0.99
N GLN A 256 -14.18 -7.47 -0.32
CA GLN A 256 -15.06 -8.45 -0.97
C GLN A 256 -16.35 -7.80 -1.48
N TRP A 257 -16.93 -6.88 -0.72
CA TRP A 257 -18.12 -6.14 -1.12
C TRP A 257 -17.83 -5.20 -2.28
N ALA A 258 -16.61 -4.68 -2.44
CA ALA A 258 -16.22 -3.91 -3.61
C ALA A 258 -16.46 -4.73 -4.89
N CYS A 259 -16.08 -6.01 -4.88
CA CYS A 259 -16.38 -6.95 -5.96
C CYS A 259 -17.90 -7.15 -6.16
N HIS A 260 -18.67 -7.33 -5.07
CA HIS A 260 -20.14 -7.45 -5.13
C HIS A 260 -20.81 -6.22 -5.77
N TYR A 261 -20.36 -5.01 -5.43
CA TYR A 261 -20.85 -3.76 -5.99
C TYR A 261 -20.27 -3.46 -7.38
N GLY A 262 -19.27 -4.21 -7.85
CA GLY A 262 -18.61 -3.94 -9.12
C GLY A 262 -17.83 -2.62 -9.13
N VAL A 263 -17.23 -2.25 -8.00
CA VAL A 263 -16.35 -1.09 -7.86
C VAL A 263 -14.93 -1.53 -7.48
N ASP A 264 -13.95 -0.73 -7.85
CA ASP A 264 -12.55 -1.02 -7.53
C ASP A 264 -12.27 -0.73 -6.04
N LEU A 265 -12.74 0.42 -5.53
CA LEU A 265 -12.40 0.93 -4.20
C LEU A 265 -13.67 1.18 -3.38
N LEU A 266 -13.85 0.46 -2.28
CA LEU A 266 -14.97 0.62 -1.36
C LEU A 266 -14.49 1.05 0.02
N SER A 267 -15.14 2.06 0.59
CA SER A 267 -14.82 2.61 1.90
C SER A 267 -16.08 2.78 2.73
N THR A 268 -15.93 2.79 4.06
CA THR A 268 -17.00 3.33 4.93
C THR A 268 -17.05 4.85 4.84
N GLY A 269 -18.23 5.40 5.10
CA GLY A 269 -18.43 6.85 5.19
C GLY A 269 -17.63 7.51 6.32
N ALA A 270 -17.36 6.78 7.41
CA ALA A 270 -16.54 7.28 8.52
C ALA A 270 -15.08 7.52 8.09
N THR A 271 -14.49 6.60 7.32
CA THR A 271 -13.14 6.78 6.75
C THR A 271 -13.07 7.98 5.81
N LEU A 272 -14.09 8.17 4.97
CA LEU A 272 -14.14 9.33 4.07
C LEU A 272 -14.34 10.65 4.82
N ALA A 273 -15.13 10.66 5.88
CA ALA A 273 -15.26 11.83 6.75
C ALA A 273 -13.90 12.20 7.38
N ALA A 274 -13.11 11.20 7.80
CA ALA A 274 -11.76 11.41 8.32
C ALA A 274 -10.76 11.83 7.23
N ALA A 275 -10.91 11.34 5.98
CA ALA A 275 -10.08 11.75 4.85
C ALA A 275 -10.35 13.19 4.37
N GLY A 276 -11.53 13.74 4.70
CA GLY A 276 -11.93 15.09 4.32
C GLY A 276 -12.05 15.29 2.81
N ASN A 277 -11.77 16.50 2.35
CA ASN A 277 -11.99 16.91 0.94
C ASN A 277 -10.83 16.55 -0.01
N GLY A 278 -9.85 15.77 0.44
CA GLY A 278 -8.70 15.39 -0.39
C GLY A 278 -9.01 14.33 -1.45
N VAL A 279 -10.18 13.68 -1.35
CA VAL A 279 -10.64 12.65 -2.28
C VAL A 279 -12.08 12.90 -2.71
N ILE A 280 -12.37 12.57 -3.96
CA ILE A 280 -13.73 12.57 -4.49
C ILE A 280 -14.32 11.18 -4.26
N SER A 281 -15.46 11.14 -3.59
CA SER A 281 -16.17 9.92 -3.27
C SER A 281 -17.65 9.99 -3.67
N ARG A 282 -18.27 8.82 -3.79
CA ARG A 282 -19.69 8.67 -4.10
C ARG A 282 -20.33 7.72 -3.11
N GLU A 283 -21.34 8.19 -2.39
CA GLU A 283 -22.16 7.34 -1.53
C GLU A 283 -22.91 6.30 -2.36
N LEU A 284 -22.73 5.02 -2.05
CA LEU A 284 -23.35 3.92 -2.77
C LEU A 284 -24.56 3.36 -2.03
N ASP A 285 -24.44 3.16 -0.72
CA ASP A 285 -25.41 2.38 0.02
C ASP A 285 -25.43 2.67 1.52
N ARG A 286 -26.50 2.24 2.18
CA ARG A 286 -26.58 2.11 3.64
C ARG A 286 -26.82 0.64 3.96
N VAL A 287 -25.96 0.09 4.80
CA VAL A 287 -26.01 -1.33 5.15
C VAL A 287 -25.94 -1.51 6.64
N THR A 288 -26.52 -2.63 7.09
CA THR A 288 -26.35 -3.10 8.46
C THR A 288 -25.58 -4.41 8.43
N TYR A 289 -24.57 -4.52 9.28
CA TYR A 289 -23.75 -5.71 9.42
C TYR A 289 -23.55 -6.05 10.89
N LYS A 290 -23.98 -7.24 11.31
CA LYS A 290 -23.96 -7.68 12.72
C LYS A 290 -24.54 -6.60 13.66
N GLY A 291 -25.66 -6.00 13.27
CA GLY A 291 -26.36 -4.96 14.04
C GLY A 291 -25.78 -3.55 13.96
N HIS A 292 -24.68 -3.32 13.22
CA HIS A 292 -24.07 -2.00 13.07
C HIS A 292 -24.41 -1.40 11.71
N SER A 293 -25.04 -0.23 11.71
CA SER A 293 -25.36 0.54 10.50
C SER A 293 -24.14 1.33 10.02
N MET A 294 -23.89 1.31 8.72
CA MET A 294 -22.83 2.07 8.08
C MET A 294 -23.22 2.52 6.68
N THR A 295 -22.59 3.61 6.25
CA THR A 295 -22.68 4.07 4.87
C THR A 295 -21.50 3.53 4.08
N LEU A 296 -21.78 2.97 2.90
CA LEU A 296 -20.77 2.50 1.95
C LEU A 296 -20.58 3.53 0.86
N SER A 297 -19.33 3.76 0.45
CA SER A 297 -18.99 4.75 -0.56
C SER A 297 -17.85 4.27 -1.42
N GLU A 298 -17.92 4.64 -2.69
CA GLU A 298 -16.85 4.44 -3.66
C GLU A 298 -15.82 5.56 -3.53
N VAL A 299 -14.54 5.20 -3.53
CA VAL A 299 -13.45 6.18 -3.69
C VAL A 299 -13.15 6.31 -5.18
N VAL A 300 -13.41 7.48 -5.76
CA VAL A 300 -13.35 7.65 -7.23
C VAL A 300 -11.95 8.06 -7.65
N GLN A 301 -11.47 9.21 -7.16
CA GLN A 301 -10.21 9.79 -7.55
C GLN A 301 -9.74 10.82 -6.53
N GLU A 302 -8.49 11.27 -6.65
CA GLU A 302 -8.03 12.45 -5.92
C GLU A 302 -8.78 13.71 -6.38
N ALA A 303 -8.92 14.67 -5.47
CA ALA A 303 -9.53 15.95 -5.80
C ALA A 303 -8.64 16.73 -6.78
N ALA A 304 -8.96 16.63 -8.08
CA ALA A 304 -8.33 17.38 -9.17
C ALA A 304 -9.39 18.03 -10.10
N PRO A 305 -9.07 19.13 -10.80
CA PRO A 305 -10.00 19.79 -11.71
C PRO A 305 -10.10 19.03 -13.04
N THR A 306 -10.92 17.97 -13.11
CA THR A 306 -11.12 17.23 -14.37
C THR A 306 -12.59 17.16 -14.77
N ASN A 307 -12.86 17.52 -16.03
CA ASN A 307 -14.17 17.53 -16.68
C ASN A 307 -14.37 16.24 -17.50
N SER A 308 -14.71 15.11 -16.89
CA SER A 308 -15.34 14.01 -17.66
C SER A 308 -16.86 14.23 -17.68
N THR A 309 -17.46 14.23 -18.87
CA THR A 309 -18.91 14.50 -19.05
C THR A 309 -19.75 13.23 -18.95
N THR A 310 -19.19 12.08 -19.34
CA THR A 310 -19.88 10.77 -19.39
C THR A 310 -20.16 10.19 -17.99
N ASP A 311 -19.25 10.41 -17.03
CA ASP A 311 -19.47 10.01 -15.62
C ASP A 311 -20.67 10.72 -14.98
N ARG A 312 -20.93 11.97 -15.38
CA ARG A 312 -21.97 12.80 -14.76
C ARG A 312 -23.37 12.24 -14.96
N LEU A 313 -23.65 11.64 -16.12
CA LEU A 313 -25.00 11.12 -16.41
C LEU A 313 -25.29 9.83 -15.65
N ARG A 314 -24.37 8.85 -15.65
CA ARG A 314 -24.54 7.62 -14.86
C ARG A 314 -24.64 7.92 -13.37
N HIS A 315 -23.80 8.83 -12.86
CA HIS A 315 -23.85 9.24 -11.45
C HIS A 315 -25.18 9.92 -11.11
N ARG A 316 -25.69 10.79 -12.00
CA ARG A 316 -26.98 11.45 -11.78
C ARG A 316 -28.14 10.46 -11.74
N TRP A 317 -28.16 9.47 -12.64
CA TRP A 317 -29.20 8.43 -12.62
C TRP A 317 -29.10 7.57 -11.35
N PHE A 318 -27.89 7.19 -10.97
CA PHE A 318 -27.64 6.45 -9.74
C PHE A 318 -28.13 7.23 -8.51
N GLU A 319 -27.75 8.50 -8.35
CA GLU A 319 -28.18 9.34 -7.22
C GLU A 319 -29.70 9.50 -7.14
N GLN A 320 -30.36 9.69 -8.30
CA GLN A 320 -31.83 9.74 -8.35
C GLN A 320 -32.45 8.41 -7.94
N GLY A 321 -31.90 7.30 -8.45
CA GLY A 321 -32.32 5.94 -8.10
C GLY A 321 -32.19 5.66 -6.61
N LEU A 322 -31.05 6.01 -6.01
CA LEU A 322 -30.76 5.81 -4.59
C LEU A 322 -31.70 6.62 -3.69
N ARG A 323 -32.02 7.88 -4.05
CA ARG A 323 -33.01 8.69 -3.32
C ARG A 323 -34.39 8.03 -3.36
N LEU A 324 -34.85 7.61 -4.55
CA LEU A 324 -36.14 6.95 -4.71
C LEU A 324 -36.21 5.62 -3.97
N TYR A 325 -35.13 4.83 -4.01
CA TYR A 325 -34.97 3.57 -3.29
C TYR A 325 -35.22 3.75 -1.79
N ARG A 326 -34.60 4.76 -1.17
CA ARG A 326 -34.76 5.07 0.26
C ARG A 326 -36.16 5.56 0.61
N THR A 327 -36.84 6.22 -0.32
CA THR A 327 -38.24 6.64 -0.15
C THR A 327 -39.26 5.56 -0.52
N LYS A 328 -38.83 4.30 -0.67
CA LYS A 328 -39.67 3.14 -1.03
C LYS A 328 -40.37 3.23 -2.39
N GLN A 329 -39.93 4.14 -3.26
CA GLN A 329 -40.46 4.26 -4.62
C GLN A 329 -39.74 3.31 -5.58
N TRP A 330 -39.72 2.00 -5.27
CA TRP A 330 -38.84 1.02 -5.92
C TRP A 330 -39.07 0.84 -7.42
N SER A 331 -40.30 1.04 -7.92
CA SER A 331 -40.57 1.02 -9.35
C SER A 331 -39.87 2.18 -10.08
N ALA A 332 -40.01 3.40 -9.57
CA ALA A 332 -39.34 4.58 -10.11
C ALA A 332 -37.83 4.52 -9.91
N ALA A 333 -37.37 4.03 -8.75
CA ALA A 333 -35.97 3.78 -8.46
C ALA A 333 -35.37 2.80 -9.47
N GLY A 334 -36.06 1.67 -9.71
CA GLY A 334 -35.65 0.65 -10.66
C GLY A 334 -35.47 1.20 -12.07
N ALA A 335 -36.34 2.10 -12.54
CA ALA A 335 -36.16 2.73 -13.85
C ALA A 335 -34.88 3.57 -13.94
N LYS A 336 -34.55 4.34 -12.91
CA LYS A 336 -33.31 5.16 -12.85
C LYS A 336 -32.05 4.29 -12.71
N LEU A 337 -32.11 3.31 -11.82
CA LEU A 337 -31.02 2.37 -11.58
C LEU A 337 -30.74 1.49 -12.81
N LYS A 338 -31.78 1.10 -13.56
CA LYS A 338 -31.62 0.39 -14.83
C LYS A 338 -30.86 1.24 -15.85
N ALA A 339 -31.21 2.51 -16.01
CA ALA A 339 -30.48 3.41 -16.92
C ALA A 339 -29.01 3.57 -16.51
N ALA A 340 -28.71 3.67 -15.20
CA ALA A 340 -27.33 3.71 -14.71
C ALA A 340 -26.59 2.38 -14.95
N ALA A 341 -27.24 1.24 -14.70
CA ALA A 341 -26.65 -0.09 -14.90
C ALA A 341 -26.35 -0.37 -16.38
N GLU A 342 -27.26 0.00 -17.29
CA GLU A 342 -27.04 -0.09 -18.75
C GLU A 342 -25.89 0.82 -19.23
N ALA A 343 -25.58 1.88 -18.48
CA ALA A 343 -24.40 2.73 -18.68
C ALA A 343 -23.13 2.19 -17.99
N GLY A 344 -23.14 0.95 -17.49
CA GLY A 344 -22.00 0.29 -16.88
C GLY A 344 -21.77 0.57 -15.40
N ASP A 345 -22.79 1.03 -14.66
CA ASP A 345 -22.69 1.26 -13.22
C ASP A 345 -22.99 -0.03 -12.42
N GLY A 346 -21.95 -0.62 -11.82
CA GLY A 346 -22.05 -1.83 -10.99
C GLY A 346 -23.00 -1.67 -9.80
N PRO A 347 -22.85 -0.62 -8.96
CA PRO A 347 -23.72 -0.40 -7.81
C PRO A 347 -25.20 -0.28 -8.19
N ALA A 348 -25.51 0.36 -9.32
CA ALA A 348 -26.87 0.45 -9.83
C ALA A 348 -27.48 -0.92 -10.11
N ALA A 349 -26.71 -1.86 -10.65
CA ALA A 349 -27.17 -3.22 -10.93
C ALA A 349 -27.52 -3.98 -9.64
N VAL A 350 -26.75 -3.77 -8.56
CA VAL A 350 -27.05 -4.34 -7.23
C VAL A 350 -28.37 -3.79 -6.70
N LEU A 351 -28.51 -2.46 -6.64
CA LEU A 351 -29.72 -1.82 -6.12
C LEU A 351 -30.96 -2.11 -6.98
N LEU A 352 -30.80 -2.28 -8.30
CA LEU A 352 -31.88 -2.69 -9.18
C LEU A 352 -32.42 -4.09 -8.81
N ARG A 353 -31.52 -5.06 -8.56
CA ARG A 353 -31.92 -6.39 -8.07
C ARG A 353 -32.66 -6.29 -6.74
N ARG A 354 -32.18 -5.44 -5.83
CA ARG A 354 -32.85 -5.18 -4.55
C ARG A 354 -34.22 -4.52 -4.72
N CYS A 355 -34.40 -3.58 -5.65
CA CYS A 355 -35.71 -3.01 -5.97
C CYS A 355 -36.70 -4.09 -6.39
N HIS A 356 -36.29 -5.03 -7.26
CA HIS A 356 -37.14 -6.16 -7.64
C HIS A 356 -37.49 -7.06 -6.46
N HIS A 357 -36.53 -7.29 -5.55
CA HIS A 357 -36.78 -8.07 -4.32
C HIS A 357 -37.77 -7.36 -3.40
N LEU A 358 -37.56 -6.07 -3.09
CA LEU A 358 -38.39 -5.29 -2.17
C LEU A 358 -39.82 -5.08 -2.69
N MET A 359 -40.02 -5.04 -4.01
CA MET A 359 -41.38 -5.03 -4.58
C MET A 359 -42.14 -6.35 -4.36
N ARG A 360 -41.44 -7.48 -4.22
CA ARG A 360 -42.03 -8.80 -3.94
C ARG A 360 -42.12 -9.09 -2.45
N HIS A 361 -41.17 -8.57 -1.69
CA HIS A 361 -41.01 -8.75 -0.25
C HIS A 361 -40.83 -7.37 0.41
N PRO A 362 -41.91 -6.58 0.54
CA PRO A 362 -41.82 -5.25 1.12
C PRO A 362 -41.41 -5.34 2.59
N PRO A 363 -40.44 -4.51 3.03
CA PRO A 363 -40.00 -4.46 4.42
C PRO A 363 -41.02 -3.68 5.27
N ASP A 364 -40.78 -3.65 6.58
CA ASP A 364 -41.62 -2.94 7.54
C ASP A 364 -41.74 -1.43 7.24
N GLU A 365 -42.75 -0.79 7.83
CA GLU A 365 -43.00 0.65 7.67
C GLU A 365 -41.81 1.51 8.13
N ASN A 366 -41.05 1.05 9.12
CA ASN A 366 -39.90 1.77 9.66
C ASN A 366 -38.59 1.56 8.89
N TRP A 367 -38.62 0.82 7.77
CA TRP A 367 -37.44 0.61 6.95
C TRP A 367 -36.89 1.93 6.38
N ASN A 368 -35.61 2.20 6.66
CA ASN A 368 -34.93 3.47 6.43
C ASN A 368 -33.98 3.46 5.22
N GLY A 369 -34.05 2.41 4.39
CA GLY A 369 -33.15 2.23 3.24
C GLY A 369 -31.94 1.34 3.52
N GLU A 370 -31.78 0.82 4.73
CA GLU A 370 -30.66 -0.07 5.08
C GLU A 370 -30.84 -1.49 4.55
N TRP A 371 -29.76 -2.06 4.01
CA TRP A 371 -29.73 -3.46 3.60
C TRP A 371 -28.89 -4.29 4.57
N ASP A 372 -29.46 -5.39 5.08
CA ASP A 372 -28.71 -6.33 5.92
C ASP A 372 -27.73 -7.13 5.07
N MET A 373 -26.44 -7.03 5.36
CA MET A 373 -25.37 -7.72 4.63
C MET A 373 -25.02 -9.08 5.22
N ALA A 374 -25.62 -9.51 6.33
CA ALA A 374 -25.28 -10.77 7.00
C ALA A 374 -25.44 -12.02 6.12
N HIS A 375 -26.38 -12.00 5.17
CA HIS A 375 -26.61 -13.10 4.22
C HIS A 375 -25.47 -13.31 3.22
N LEU A 376 -24.68 -12.27 2.90
CA LEU A 376 -23.56 -12.37 1.96
C LEU A 376 -22.38 -13.14 2.55
N ASP A 377 -22.20 -13.11 3.88
CA ASP A 377 -21.19 -13.91 4.57
C ASP A 377 -21.57 -15.39 4.59
N LEU A 378 -22.85 -15.71 4.80
CA LEU A 378 -23.36 -17.09 4.90
C LEU A 378 -23.24 -17.87 3.58
N GLN A 379 -23.45 -17.19 2.44
CA GLN A 379 -23.29 -17.79 1.11
C GLN A 379 -21.82 -18.10 0.77
N ARG A 380 -20.87 -17.53 1.51
CA ARG A 380 -19.42 -17.75 1.30
C ARG A 380 -18.79 -18.65 2.35
N GLN A 381 -19.18 -18.57 3.63
CA GLN A 381 -18.74 -19.56 4.62
C GLN A 381 -19.08 -20.99 4.18
N SER A 382 -20.22 -21.17 3.52
CA SER A 382 -20.60 -22.45 2.90
C SER A 382 -19.75 -22.81 1.67
N ALA A 383 -19.20 -21.84 0.93
CA ALA A 383 -18.30 -22.09 -0.20
C ALA A 383 -16.85 -22.35 0.25
N ASP A 384 -16.39 -21.70 1.31
CA ASP A 384 -15.06 -21.89 1.90
C ASP A 384 -14.99 -23.16 2.78
N GLN A 385 -16.06 -23.53 3.51
CA GLN A 385 -16.12 -24.81 4.24
C GLN A 385 -16.09 -26.03 3.32
N LEU A 386 -16.70 -25.95 2.14
CA LEU A 386 -16.62 -27.01 1.12
C LEU A 386 -15.20 -27.15 0.53
N LEU A 387 -14.33 -26.15 0.69
CA LEU A 387 -12.93 -26.19 0.23
C LEU A 387 -11.99 -26.73 1.31
N ASP A 388 -12.25 -26.46 2.59
CA ASP A 388 -11.49 -27.04 3.71
C ASP A 388 -11.78 -28.54 3.89
N GLU A 389 -13.04 -28.98 3.73
CA GLU A 389 -13.38 -30.42 3.80
C GLU A 389 -12.80 -31.24 2.64
N GLY A 390 -12.44 -30.59 1.52
CA GLY A 390 -11.78 -31.22 0.38
C GLY A 390 -10.26 -31.44 0.54
N GLN A 391 -9.65 -30.89 1.60
CA GLN A 391 -8.22 -31.10 1.91
C GLN A 391 -7.97 -32.22 2.93
N ASP A 392 -8.99 -32.68 3.65
CA ASP A 392 -8.86 -33.72 4.69
C ASP A 392 -9.20 -35.15 4.21
N GLU A 393 -9.78 -35.35 3.02
CA GLU A 393 -10.03 -36.71 2.47
C GLU A 393 -8.81 -37.31 1.72
N GLY A 394 -7.64 -36.68 1.82
CA GLY A 394 -6.41 -37.08 1.12
C GLY A 394 -5.38 -37.86 1.94
N THR A 395 -5.71 -38.34 3.15
CA THR A 395 -4.85 -39.26 3.91
C THR A 395 -5.68 -40.22 4.76
N ALA A 396 -5.99 -41.39 4.19
CA ALA A 396 -6.31 -42.61 4.92
C ALA A 396 -5.77 -43.82 4.16
#